data_AF-A0A6P7GGY9-F1
#
_entry.id   AF-A0A6P7GGY9-F1
#
_cell.length_a   1.000
_cell.length_b   1.000
_cell.length_c   1.000
_cell.angle_alpha   90.00
_cell.angle_beta   90.00
_cell.angle_gamma   90.00
#
_symmetry.space_group_name_H-M   'P 1'
#
loop_
_entity.id
_entity.type
_entity.pdbx_description
1 polymer ?
#
loop_
_entity_poly.entity_id
_entity_poly.type
_entity_poly.pdbx_seq_one_letter_code
_entity_poly.pdbx_strand_id
1 'polypeptide(L)'
;MTNEQFQNLVACLTQVVVQNQVLSATKSGNFSNCSSRFLKTTSENISDENAIKGLPMLLDHHAATWWQGIQSTILSWDDVLKALRHSYGLKMPPYKIFKELFSRDHGEKEPTNIFVNSCRSLIAMFPKTPKLHVTHQIDMAYELLNRKIRNRLQRDQIQLFVDLIEKSRAISNN
;
A
#
# COMPACT_ATOMS: atom_id res chain seq x y z
N MET A 1 17.45 -11.06 -35.57
CA MET A 1 15.99 -11.22 -35.39
C MET A 1 15.36 -11.08 -36.75
N THR A 2 14.71 -12.13 -37.25
CA THR A 2 13.98 -12.09 -38.53
C THR A 2 12.61 -11.43 -38.32
N ASN A 3 12.09 -10.74 -39.35
CA ASN A 3 10.83 -10.00 -39.29
C ASN A 3 9.64 -10.84 -38.80
N GLU A 4 9.65 -12.15 -39.06
CA GLU A 4 8.61 -13.07 -38.61
C GLU A 4 8.59 -13.26 -37.09
N GLN A 5 9.75 -13.23 -36.43
CA GLN A 5 9.84 -13.32 -34.96
C GLN A 5 9.32 -12.04 -34.30
N PHE A 6 9.52 -10.89 -34.94
CA PHE A 6 9.00 -9.61 -34.46
C PHE A 6 7.48 -9.53 -34.60
N GLN A 7 6.92 -9.99 -35.72
CA GLN A 7 5.46 -10.02 -35.93
C GLN A 7 4.76 -10.99 -34.97
N ASN A 8 5.36 -12.15 -34.70
CA ASN A 8 4.82 -13.08 -33.70
C ASN A 8 4.88 -12.53 -32.26
N LEU A 9 5.90 -11.73 -31.94
CA LEU A 9 5.98 -11.06 -30.64
C LEU A 9 4.88 -9.99 -30.49
N VAL A 10 4.67 -9.18 -31.55
CA VAL A 10 3.63 -8.13 -31.57
C VAL A 10 2.23 -8.75 -31.47
N ALA A 11 1.97 -9.84 -32.19
CA ALA A 11 0.70 -10.56 -32.14
C ALA A 11 0.40 -11.13 -30.74
N CYS A 12 1.42 -11.69 -30.08
CA CYS A 12 1.31 -12.23 -28.71
C CYS A 12 1.02 -11.12 -27.69
N LEU A 13 1.67 -9.95 -27.83
CA LEU A 13 1.43 -8.78 -26.98
C LEU A 13 0.02 -8.21 -27.16
N THR A 14 -0.51 -8.18 -28.39
CA THR A 14 -1.89 -7.72 -28.63
C THR A 14 -2.95 -8.65 -28.03
N GLN A 15 -2.71 -9.95 -27.96
CA GLN A 15 -3.65 -10.91 -27.33
C GLN A 15 -3.73 -10.73 -25.80
N VAL A 16 -2.61 -10.39 -25.15
CA VAL A 16 -2.57 -10.11 -23.70
C VAL A 16 -3.33 -8.81 -23.36
N VAL A 17 -3.30 -7.81 -24.25
CA VAL A 17 -4.02 -6.54 -24.04
C VAL A 17 -5.54 -6.75 -24.09
N VAL A 18 -6.04 -7.60 -24.98
CA VAL A 18 -7.49 -7.86 -25.11
C VAL A 18 -8.05 -8.62 -23.90
N GLN A 19 -7.29 -9.56 -23.32
CA GLN A 19 -7.72 -10.27 -22.10
C GLN A 19 -7.79 -9.36 -20.86
N ASN A 20 -6.94 -8.33 -20.77
CA ASN A 20 -6.93 -7.41 -19.64
C ASN A 20 -8.03 -6.33 -19.70
N GLN A 21 -8.62 -6.06 -20.86
CA GLN A 21 -9.70 -5.08 -20.99
C GLN A 21 -11.02 -5.57 -20.36
N VAL A 22 -11.28 -6.88 -20.31
CA VAL A 22 -12.52 -7.45 -19.77
C VAL A 22 -12.62 -7.30 -18.24
N LEU A 23 -11.50 -7.08 -17.53
CA LEU A 23 -11.46 -6.92 -16.07
C LEU A 23 -11.51 -5.46 -15.59
N SER A 24 -11.55 -4.48 -16.51
CA SER A 24 -11.39 -3.06 -16.17
C SER A 24 -12.69 -2.29 -15.88
N ALA A 25 -13.84 -2.98 -15.82
CA ALA A 25 -15.12 -2.38 -15.49
C ALA A 25 -15.46 -2.53 -14.00
N THR A 26 -14.66 -1.94 -13.10
CA THR A 26 -15.00 -1.46 -11.74
C THR A 26 -13.74 -1.42 -10.87
N LYS A 27 -13.12 -0.24 -10.77
CA LYS A 27 -12.47 0.25 -9.53
C LYS A 27 -11.81 1.59 -9.83
N SER A 28 -12.36 2.65 -9.23
CA SER A 28 -11.68 3.92 -9.02
C SER A 28 -10.29 3.64 -8.40
N GLY A 29 -9.23 3.94 -9.15
CA GLY A 29 -7.86 3.56 -8.81
C GLY A 29 -7.38 4.23 -7.51
N ASN A 30 -6.86 3.43 -6.59
CA ASN A 30 -6.26 3.86 -5.34
C ASN A 30 -4.81 3.34 -5.31
N PHE A 31 -3.82 4.23 -5.46
CA PHE A 31 -2.39 3.86 -5.57
C PHE A 31 -1.74 3.46 -4.24
N SER A 32 -2.52 3.40 -3.15
CA SER A 32 -2.04 3.09 -1.80
C SER A 32 -1.34 1.73 -1.70
N ASN A 33 -1.69 0.78 -2.57
CA ASN A 33 -1.04 -0.54 -2.65
C ASN A 33 0.09 -0.63 -3.70
N CYS A 34 0.36 0.44 -4.46
CA CYS A 34 1.29 0.41 -5.60
C CYS A 34 2.70 0.94 -5.26
N SER A 35 2.95 1.37 -4.01
CA SER A 35 4.21 2.03 -3.66
C SER A 35 5.45 1.13 -3.84
N SER A 36 5.29 -0.19 -3.90
CA SER A 36 6.36 -1.14 -4.21
C SER A 36 6.68 -1.29 -5.70
N ARG A 37 5.78 -0.90 -6.61
CA ARG A 37 6.06 -0.90 -8.07
C ARG A 37 6.93 0.28 -8.50
N PHE A 38 6.90 1.39 -7.76
CA PHE A 38 7.70 2.59 -8.04
C PHE A 38 8.98 2.68 -7.23
N LEU A 39 9.23 1.73 -6.33
CA LEU A 39 10.52 1.59 -5.68
C LEU A 39 11.47 0.98 -6.72
N LYS A 40 12.52 1.73 -7.05
CA LYS A 40 13.67 1.25 -7.82
C LYS A 40 14.16 -0.02 -7.12
N THR A 41 13.88 -1.19 -7.70
CA THR A 41 14.46 -2.44 -7.22
C THR A 41 15.96 -2.29 -7.45
N THR A 42 16.75 -2.43 -6.40
CA THR A 42 18.22 -2.38 -6.44
C THR A 42 18.85 -3.47 -7.31
N SER A 43 18.02 -4.24 -8.02
CA SER A 43 18.38 -5.40 -8.84
C SER A 43 18.45 -5.09 -10.33
N GLU A 44 18.00 -3.91 -10.78
CA GLU A 44 18.15 -3.46 -12.16
C GLU A 44 18.79 -2.06 -12.13
N ASN A 45 19.98 -1.94 -12.74
CA ASN A 45 20.81 -0.75 -12.71
C ASN A 45 20.26 0.35 -13.64
N ILE A 46 18.97 0.67 -13.50
CA ILE A 46 18.26 1.63 -14.33
C ILE A 46 18.64 3.03 -13.86
N SER A 47 19.20 3.85 -14.77
CA SER A 47 19.43 5.26 -14.51
C SER A 47 18.11 5.98 -14.23
N ASP A 48 18.11 6.97 -13.33
CA ASP A 48 16.91 7.74 -12.99
C ASP A 48 16.27 8.37 -14.24
N GLU A 49 17.08 8.78 -15.22
CA GLU A 49 16.61 9.28 -16.51
C GLU A 49 15.78 8.25 -17.29
N ASN A 50 16.21 6.98 -17.27
CA ASN A 50 15.52 5.90 -17.95
C ASN A 50 14.24 5.51 -17.20
N ALA A 51 14.25 5.57 -15.86
CA ALA A 51 13.07 5.34 -15.04
C ALA A 51 11.99 6.42 -15.29
N ILE A 52 12.37 7.69 -15.40
CA ILE A 52 11.45 8.80 -15.71
C ILE A 52 10.83 8.61 -17.10
N LYS A 53 11.63 8.24 -18.10
CA LYS A 53 11.15 7.99 -19.48
C LYS A 53 10.20 6.79 -19.58
N GLY A 54 10.39 5.77 -18.74
CA GLY A 54 9.53 4.58 -18.69
C GLY A 54 8.23 4.77 -17.91
N LEU A 55 8.16 5.78 -17.04
CA LEU A 55 7.00 6.01 -16.16
C LEU A 55 5.65 6.14 -16.90
N PRO A 56 5.51 6.87 -18.03
CA PRO A 56 4.23 6.96 -18.74
C PRO A 56 3.63 5.61 -19.13
N MET A 57 4.46 4.59 -19.38
CA MET A 57 4.00 3.25 -19.76
C MET A 57 3.29 2.52 -18.61
N LEU A 58 3.47 2.99 -17.37
CA LEU A 58 2.87 2.42 -16.16
C LEU A 58 1.60 3.16 -15.71
N LEU A 59 1.26 4.28 -16.37
CA LEU A 59 0.16 5.15 -15.96
C LEU A 59 -1.06 4.95 -16.88
N ASP A 60 -2.22 4.73 -16.27
CA ASP A 60 -3.47 4.64 -17.02
C ASP A 60 -4.13 6.01 -17.18
N HIS A 61 -4.63 6.29 -18.38
CA HIS A 61 -5.55 7.38 -18.75
C HIS A 61 -5.36 8.69 -17.95
N HIS A 62 -6.11 8.87 -16.86
CA HIS A 62 -6.06 10.08 -16.03
C HIS A 62 -4.67 10.37 -15.46
N ALA A 63 -3.93 9.34 -15.05
CA ALA A 63 -2.57 9.50 -14.54
C ALA A 63 -1.58 9.82 -15.65
N ALA A 64 -1.78 9.28 -16.86
CA ALA A 64 -0.96 9.61 -18.02
C ALA A 64 -1.15 11.07 -18.46
N THR A 65 -2.40 11.56 -18.51
CA THR A 65 -2.70 12.98 -18.83
C THR A 65 -2.13 13.92 -17.78
N TRP A 66 -2.23 13.58 -16.49
CA TRP A 66 -1.58 14.33 -15.42
C TRP A 66 -0.06 14.39 -15.61
N TRP A 67 0.59 13.25 -15.87
CA TRP A 67 2.03 13.17 -16.06
C TRP A 67 2.51 14.02 -17.24
N GLN A 68 1.77 14.02 -18.36
CA GLN A 68 2.08 14.86 -19.51
C GLN A 68 2.15 16.36 -19.17
N GLY A 69 1.36 16.83 -18.21
CA GLY A 69 1.32 18.22 -17.77
C GLY A 69 2.48 18.63 -16.84
N ILE A 70 3.16 17.68 -16.20
CA ILE A 70 4.20 17.97 -15.19
C ILE A 70 5.60 17.46 -15.58
N GLN A 71 5.71 16.57 -16.58
CA GLN A 71 6.97 15.93 -16.96
C GLN A 71 8.09 16.92 -17.30
N SER A 72 7.77 18.10 -17.84
CA SER A 72 8.74 19.14 -18.18
C SER A 72 9.30 19.88 -16.97
N THR A 73 8.63 19.77 -15.82
CA THR A 73 8.98 20.46 -14.57
C THR A 73 9.78 19.58 -13.60
N ILE A 74 9.91 18.28 -13.90
CA ILE A 74 10.51 17.30 -12.99
C ILE A 74 11.87 16.85 -13.51
N LEU A 75 12.91 17.04 -12.68
CA LEU A 75 14.31 16.77 -13.04
C LEU A 75 14.88 15.53 -12.36
N SER A 76 14.27 15.07 -11.26
CA SER A 76 14.74 13.94 -10.46
C SER A 76 13.64 12.91 -10.23
N TRP A 77 14.03 11.64 -10.10
CA TRP A 77 13.13 10.58 -9.68
C TRP A 77 12.49 10.85 -8.31
N ASP A 78 13.19 11.54 -7.41
CA ASP A 78 12.61 11.90 -6.10
C ASP A 78 11.47 12.92 -6.24
N ASP A 79 11.59 13.85 -7.18
CA ASP A 79 10.55 14.84 -7.48
C ASP A 79 9.33 14.18 -8.15
N VAL A 80 9.56 13.16 -9.00
CA VAL A 80 8.48 12.29 -9.51
C VAL A 80 7.72 11.64 -8.37
N LEU A 81 8.42 11.02 -7.43
CA LEU A 81 7.79 10.35 -6.29
C LEU A 81 7.03 11.34 -5.40
N LYS A 82 7.57 12.55 -5.19
CA LYS A 82 6.87 13.63 -4.46
C LYS A 82 5.61 14.07 -5.19
N ALA A 83 5.65 14.30 -6.49
CA ALA A 83 4.50 14.71 -7.30
C ALA A 83 3.40 13.63 -7.33
N LEU A 84 3.79 12.37 -7.48
CA LEU A 84 2.88 11.21 -7.42
C LEU A 84 2.20 11.13 -6.04
N ARG A 85 2.98 11.21 -4.95
CA ARG A 85 2.42 11.20 -3.59
C ARG A 85 1.56 12.43 -3.30
N HIS A 86 1.86 13.57 -3.91
CA HIS A 86 1.05 14.77 -3.75
C HIS A 86 -0.30 14.63 -4.45
N SER A 87 -0.31 14.13 -5.69
CA SER A 87 -1.49 14.12 -6.56
C SER A 87 -2.37 12.88 -6.36
N TYR A 88 -1.75 11.74 -6.01
CA TYR A 88 -2.41 10.44 -5.89
C TYR A 88 -2.18 9.74 -4.56
N GLY A 89 -1.36 10.31 -3.67
CA GLY A 89 -1.22 9.78 -2.32
C GLY A 89 -2.50 10.00 -1.52
N LEU A 90 -2.97 8.98 -0.82
CA LEU A 90 -4.00 9.16 0.19
C LEU A 90 -3.45 10.02 1.32
N LYS A 91 -3.73 11.32 1.29
CA LYS A 91 -3.51 12.22 2.44
C LYS A 91 -4.78 12.27 3.27
N MET A 92 -4.99 11.24 4.09
CA MET A 92 -6.01 11.32 5.12
C MET A 92 -5.49 12.20 6.27
N PRO A 93 -6.21 13.26 6.66
CA PRO A 93 -5.83 14.01 7.85
C PRO A 93 -5.95 13.11 9.09
N PRO A 94 -5.17 13.37 10.16
CA PRO A 94 -5.06 12.48 11.32
C PRO A 94 -6.41 12.07 11.95
N TYR A 95 -7.35 13.01 12.07
CA TYR A 95 -8.66 12.74 12.65
C TYR A 95 -9.51 11.75 11.81
N LYS A 96 -9.33 11.71 10.48
CA LYS A 96 -9.99 10.72 9.62
C LYS A 96 -9.35 9.35 9.77
N ILE A 97 -8.03 9.28 9.97
CA ILE A 97 -7.31 8.03 10.27
C ILE A 97 -7.82 7.47 11.59
N PHE A 98 -7.96 8.28 12.63
CA PHE A 98 -8.54 7.83 13.90
C PHE A 98 -9.97 7.33 13.72
N LYS A 99 -10.81 8.07 13.00
CA LYS A 99 -12.19 7.64 12.72
C LYS A 99 -12.23 6.29 12.02
N GLU A 100 -11.39 6.09 11.00
CA GLU A 100 -11.30 4.83 10.27
C GLU A 100 -10.78 3.69 11.15
N LEU A 101 -9.70 3.94 11.91
CA LEU A 101 -9.07 2.96 12.79
C LEU A 101 -10.06 2.43 13.83
N PHE A 102 -10.83 3.31 14.46
CA PHE A 102 -11.81 2.95 15.49
C PHE A 102 -13.21 2.62 14.92
N SER A 103 -13.38 2.58 13.60
CA SER A 103 -14.69 2.26 12.98
C SER A 103 -15.01 0.76 13.02
N ARG A 104 -14.00 -0.09 13.19
CA ARG A 104 -14.10 -1.54 13.02
C ARG A 104 -13.33 -2.27 14.11
N ASP A 105 -14.04 -3.14 14.81
CA ASP A 105 -13.45 -4.09 15.76
C ASP A 105 -12.94 -5.35 15.06
N HIS A 106 -12.10 -6.10 15.76
CA HIS A 106 -11.57 -7.38 15.31
C HIS A 106 -12.69 -8.42 15.17
N GLY A 107 -12.94 -8.85 13.93
CA GLY A 107 -13.98 -9.82 13.62
C GLY A 107 -13.66 -11.23 14.12
N GLU A 108 -14.68 -11.97 14.54
CA GLU A 108 -14.56 -13.35 15.09
C GLU A 108 -13.84 -14.34 14.16
N LYS A 109 -13.97 -14.16 12.84
CA LYS A 109 -13.38 -15.06 11.82
C LYS A 109 -12.08 -14.51 11.21
N GLU A 110 -11.68 -13.30 11.59
CA GLU A 110 -10.51 -12.66 11.01
C GLU A 110 -9.23 -13.10 11.74
N PRO A 111 -8.18 -13.54 11.03
CA PRO A 111 -6.90 -13.84 11.66
C PRO A 111 -6.29 -12.61 12.33
N THR A 112 -5.83 -12.73 13.58
CA THR A 112 -5.31 -11.59 14.35
C THR A 112 -4.15 -10.87 13.67
N ASN A 113 -3.29 -11.57 12.95
CA ASN A 113 -2.19 -10.94 12.21
C ASN A 113 -2.70 -10.02 11.09
N ILE A 114 -3.78 -10.41 10.40
CA ILE A 114 -4.37 -9.60 9.33
C ILE A 114 -5.00 -8.34 9.94
N PHE A 115 -5.77 -8.51 11.02
CA PHE A 115 -6.38 -7.41 11.75
C PHE A 115 -5.34 -6.40 12.25
N VAL A 116 -4.34 -6.86 13.01
CA VAL A 116 -3.29 -6.01 13.58
C VAL A 116 -2.47 -5.31 12.49
N ASN A 117 -2.19 -5.98 11.38
CA ASN A 117 -1.49 -5.36 10.24
C ASN A 117 -2.34 -4.28 9.56
N SER A 118 -3.66 -4.44 9.52
CA SER A 118 -4.58 -3.40 9.05
C SER A 118 -4.58 -2.17 9.97
N CYS A 119 -4.61 -2.37 11.30
CA CYS A 119 -4.44 -1.26 12.25
C CYS A 119 -3.09 -0.56 12.06
N ARG A 120 -2.00 -1.34 11.92
CA ARG A 120 -0.64 -0.80 11.71
C ARG A 120 -0.52 -0.01 10.40
N SER A 121 -1.19 -0.45 9.33
CA SER A 121 -1.14 0.27 8.05
C SER A 121 -1.84 1.63 8.13
N LEU A 122 -2.96 1.73 8.86
CA LEU A 122 -3.63 3.00 9.15
C LEU A 122 -2.75 3.90 10.03
N ILE A 123 -2.17 3.35 11.10
CA ILE A 123 -1.27 4.10 12.00
C ILE A 123 -0.02 4.61 11.26
N ALA A 124 0.48 3.87 10.27
CA ALA A 124 1.62 4.30 9.45
C ALA A 124 1.32 5.53 8.59
N MET A 125 0.03 5.86 8.37
CA MET A 125 -0.37 7.07 7.65
C MET A 125 -0.32 8.33 8.53
N PHE A 126 -0.13 8.21 9.85
CA PHE A 126 0.00 9.38 10.71
C PHE A 126 1.22 10.23 10.34
N PRO A 127 1.16 11.56 10.57
CA PRO A 127 2.32 12.42 10.46
C PRO A 127 3.48 11.89 11.31
N LYS A 128 4.70 12.00 10.79
CA LYS A 128 5.91 11.56 11.51
C LYS A 128 6.21 12.43 12.74
N THR A 129 5.60 13.61 12.84
CA THR A 129 5.83 14.61 13.88
C THR A 129 4.49 15.23 14.32
N PRO A 130 4.13 15.19 15.61
CA PRO A 130 4.78 14.42 16.68
C PRO A 130 4.65 12.91 16.46
N LYS A 131 5.70 12.15 16.80
CA LYS A 131 5.69 10.68 16.67
C LYS A 131 4.82 10.08 17.77
N LEU A 132 3.82 9.29 17.38
CA LEU A 132 3.02 8.51 18.31
C LEU A 132 3.87 7.38 18.91
N HIS A 133 3.97 7.32 20.25
CA HIS A 133 4.74 6.27 20.94
C HIS A 133 4.16 4.88 20.67
N VAL A 134 5.03 3.86 20.58
CA VAL A 134 4.63 2.48 20.23
C VAL A 134 3.61 1.91 21.22
N THR A 135 3.74 2.22 22.51
CA THR A 135 2.76 1.82 23.54
C THR A 135 1.35 2.26 23.18
N HIS A 136 1.15 3.55 22.85
CA HIS A 136 -0.15 4.07 22.46
C HIS A 136 -0.68 3.41 21.18
N GLN A 137 0.21 3.13 20.21
CA GLN A 137 -0.20 2.42 18.98
C GLN A 137 -0.72 1.00 19.29
N ILE A 138 -0.07 0.32 20.24
CA ILE A 138 -0.50 -1.01 20.70
C ILE A 138 -1.81 -0.88 21.49
N ASP A 139 -1.96 0.12 22.35
CA ASP A 139 -3.20 0.33 23.12
C ASP A 139 -4.41 0.51 22.19
N MET A 140 -4.24 1.28 21.12
CA MET A 140 -5.27 1.48 20.10
C MET A 140 -5.67 0.16 19.43
N ALA A 141 -4.69 -0.66 19.01
CA ALA A 141 -4.96 -1.94 18.38
C ALA A 141 -5.51 -2.98 19.37
N TYR A 142 -5.03 -2.96 20.62
CA TYR A 142 -5.42 -3.87 21.67
C TYR A 142 -6.89 -3.69 22.05
N GLU A 143 -7.36 -2.45 22.22
CA GLU A 143 -8.76 -2.20 22.57
C GLU A 143 -9.74 -2.75 21.52
N LEU A 144 -9.34 -2.67 20.25
CA LEU A 144 -10.12 -3.17 19.13
C LEU A 144 -10.04 -4.70 18.96
N LEU A 145 -9.20 -5.40 19.73
CA LEU A 145 -9.15 -6.86 19.68
C LEU A 145 -10.43 -7.48 20.21
N ASN A 146 -10.72 -8.68 19.70
CA ASN A 146 -11.84 -9.46 20.13
C ASN A 146 -11.82 -9.66 21.66
N ARG A 147 -12.98 -9.49 22.29
CA ARG A 147 -13.13 -9.61 23.75
C ARG A 147 -12.66 -10.96 24.29
N LYS A 148 -12.81 -12.05 23.54
CA LYS A 148 -12.33 -13.39 23.93
C LYS A 148 -10.81 -13.42 24.11
N ILE A 149 -10.09 -12.69 23.25
CA ILE A 149 -8.63 -12.56 23.32
C ILE A 149 -8.27 -11.65 24.48
N ARG A 150 -8.86 -10.45 24.57
CA ARG A 150 -8.59 -9.49 25.65
C ARG A 150 -8.84 -10.02 27.06
N ASN A 151 -9.82 -10.92 27.22
CA ASN A 151 -10.11 -11.54 28.52
C ASN A 151 -9.02 -12.54 28.97
N ARG A 152 -8.25 -13.10 28.03
CA ARG A 152 -7.22 -14.13 28.30
C ARG A 152 -5.79 -13.57 28.17
N LEU A 153 -5.62 -12.47 27.44
CA LEU A 153 -4.35 -11.81 27.19
C LEU A 153 -4.27 -10.52 28.00
N GLN A 154 -3.35 -10.43 28.95
CA GLN A 154 -3.15 -9.20 29.72
C GLN A 154 -2.34 -8.17 28.93
N ARG A 155 -2.74 -6.89 29.01
CA ARG A 155 -2.09 -5.79 28.29
C ARG A 155 -0.62 -5.61 28.70
N ASP A 156 -0.30 -5.74 29.98
CA ASP A 156 1.05 -5.50 30.52
C ASP A 156 2.12 -6.43 29.95
N GLN A 157 1.70 -7.59 29.45
CA GLN A 157 2.58 -8.60 28.88
C GLN A 157 3.02 -8.28 27.44
N ILE A 158 2.61 -7.14 26.88
CA ILE A 158 2.78 -6.80 25.46
C ILE A 158 3.60 -5.51 25.35
N GLN A 159 4.78 -5.59 24.74
CA GLN A 159 5.62 -4.41 24.52
C GLN A 159 5.75 -4.09 23.03
N LEU A 160 5.64 -5.12 22.19
CA LEU A 160 5.75 -5.04 20.75
C LEU A 160 4.50 -5.59 20.06
N PHE A 161 4.29 -5.16 18.82
CA PHE A 161 3.22 -5.71 17.98
C PHE A 161 3.42 -7.20 17.65
N VAL A 162 4.67 -7.68 17.67
CA VAL A 162 4.97 -9.10 17.48
C VAL A 162 4.39 -9.90 18.64
N ASP A 163 4.63 -9.48 19.88
CA ASP A 163 4.07 -10.09 21.09
C ASP A 163 2.54 -10.15 21.04
N LEU A 164 1.91 -9.05 20.59
CA LEU A 164 0.45 -8.97 20.44
C LEU A 164 -0.07 -10.05 19.49
N ILE A 165 0.58 -10.23 18.34
CA ILE A 165 0.16 -11.18 17.31
C ILE A 165 0.39 -12.62 17.78
N GLU A 166 1.57 -12.93 18.30
CA GLU A 166 1.94 -14.28 18.72
C GLU A 166 1.08 -14.77 19.88
N LYS A 167 0.94 -13.96 20.93
CA LYS A 167 0.14 -14.32 22.11
C LYS A 167 -1.35 -14.41 21.78
N SER A 168 -1.86 -13.51 20.94
CA SER A 168 -3.26 -13.58 20.50
C SER A 168 -3.54 -14.82 19.64
N ARG A 169 -2.59 -15.22 18.79
CA ARG A 169 -2.72 -16.45 17.97
C ARG A 169 -2.75 -17.70 18.83
N ALA A 170 -1.89 -17.79 19.85
CA ALA A 170 -1.88 -18.92 20.79
C ALA A 170 -3.24 -19.09 21.49
N ILE A 171 -3.93 -17.98 21.79
CA ILE A 171 -5.26 -17.98 22.42
C ILE A 171 -6.37 -18.33 21.42
N SER A 172 -6.27 -17.88 20.16
CA SER A 172 -7.28 -18.13 19.14
C SER A 172 -7.32 -19.59 18.68
N ASN A 173 -6.21 -20.31 18.77
CA ASN A 173 -6.10 -21.72 18.38
C ASN A 173 -6.53 -22.71 19.50
N ASN A 174 -6.92 -22.19 20.67
CA ASN A 174 -7.33 -22.93 21.87
C ASN A 174 -8.80 -22.66 22.25
#